data_AF-A0A9Y2JKF8-F1
#
_entry.id   AF-A0A9Y2JKF8-F1
#
_cell.length_a   1.000
_cell.length_b   1.000
_cell.length_c   1.000
_cell.angle_alpha   90.00
_cell.angle_beta   90.00
_cell.angle_gamma   90.00
#
_symmetry.space_group_name_H-M   'P 1'
#
loop_
_entity.id
_entity.type
_entity.pdbx_description
1 polymer ?
#
loop_
_entity_poly.entity_id
_entity_poly.type
_entity_poly.pdbx_seq_one_letter_code
_entity_poly.pdbx_strand_id
1 'polypeptide(L)'
;MKRFFGSAFGVAVLGCLVLAAWAVWSAGVFDGPVARQLRTASVYAAPGVTIDQAAAERVIGNRRLVVAFLAPGADLSDACDSVSGAADGTLALMLSRDGDDFEKYGCSQLPGKDDENFGKAFVAESMIGNGIDAFTDRPVEALKVAVVNYDLLVRSGAIPDGGRTVSPSLPRYLVAAAAAGAVVLGAAALYLASRRAARSALDRRERRDAAADARTELAAAAAVLAQEIIDLDRRYARDKGKSKFARGYRRLVSDYATLLPDLDRETPKLRARVEELLTRARKLGAQVP
;
A
#
# COMPACT_ATOMS: atom_id res chain seq x y z
N MET A 1 12.45 -1.81 -8.54
CA MET A 1 10.98 -1.67 -8.72
C MET A 1 10.31 -2.93 -9.27
N LYS A 2 10.70 -3.49 -10.44
CA LYS A 2 10.03 -4.68 -11.03
C LYS A 2 9.91 -5.90 -10.09
N ARG A 3 10.94 -6.16 -9.25
CA ARG A 3 10.90 -7.26 -8.26
C ARG A 3 9.96 -7.04 -7.07
N PHE A 4 9.65 -5.79 -6.73
CA PHE A 4 8.77 -5.47 -5.60
C PHE A 4 7.31 -5.64 -5.99
N PHE A 5 6.92 -5.11 -7.16
CA PHE A 5 5.58 -5.28 -7.72
C PHE A 5 5.27 -6.70 -8.21
N GLY A 6 6.28 -7.53 -8.49
CA GLY A 6 6.10 -8.95 -8.81
C GLY A 6 5.92 -9.88 -7.59
N SER A 7 5.99 -9.34 -6.38
CA SER A 7 5.77 -10.11 -5.14
C SER A 7 4.31 -9.97 -4.68
N ALA A 8 3.74 -11.04 -4.09
CA ALA A 8 2.39 -11.01 -3.52
C ALA A 8 2.18 -9.85 -2.52
N PHE A 9 3.24 -9.47 -1.81
CA PHE A 9 3.26 -8.32 -0.91
C PHE A 9 3.13 -6.98 -1.65
N GLY A 10 3.89 -6.79 -2.74
CA GLY A 10 3.80 -5.56 -3.54
C GLY A 10 2.43 -5.38 -4.18
N VAL A 11 1.80 -6.48 -4.64
CA VAL A 11 0.43 -6.46 -5.16
C VAL A 11 -0.58 -6.13 -4.05
N ALA A 12 -0.43 -6.71 -2.85
CA ALA A 12 -1.30 -6.41 -1.72
C ALA A 12 -1.21 -4.93 -1.29
N VAL A 13 0.00 -4.37 -1.20
CA VAL A 13 0.21 -2.95 -0.89
C VAL A 13 -0.39 -2.04 -1.97
N LEU A 14 -0.26 -2.41 -3.23
CA LEU A 14 -0.84 -1.65 -4.35
C LEU A 14 -2.38 -1.69 -4.29
N GLY A 15 -2.97 -2.86 -4.05
CA GLY A 15 -4.42 -3.00 -3.85
C GLY A 15 -4.90 -2.17 -2.66
N CYS A 16 -4.17 -2.19 -1.55
CA CYS A 16 -4.44 -1.36 -0.38
C CYS A 16 -4.33 0.15 -0.67
N LEU A 17 -3.35 0.59 -1.45
CA LEU A 17 -3.20 1.99 -1.87
C LEU A 17 -4.35 2.42 -2.77
N VAL A 18 -4.78 1.57 -3.70
CA VAL A 18 -5.95 1.82 -4.57
C VAL A 18 -7.21 1.94 -3.74
N LEU A 19 -7.44 1.04 -2.77
CA LEU A 19 -8.59 1.11 -1.87
C LEU A 19 -8.54 2.34 -0.95
N ALA A 20 -7.36 2.71 -0.46
CA ALA A 20 -7.19 3.92 0.34
C ALA A 20 -7.44 5.18 -0.48
N ALA A 21 -6.92 5.25 -1.71
CA ALA A 21 -7.19 6.34 -2.64
C ALA A 21 -8.68 6.43 -2.97
N TRP A 22 -9.33 5.28 -3.23
CA TRP A 22 -10.77 5.19 -3.47
C TRP A 22 -11.59 5.64 -2.27
N ALA A 23 -11.22 5.23 -1.06
CA ALA A 23 -11.89 5.63 0.18
C ALA A 23 -11.73 7.13 0.46
N VAL A 24 -10.54 7.70 0.24
CA VAL A 24 -10.26 9.13 0.41
C VAL A 24 -11.02 9.96 -0.64
N TRP A 25 -11.05 9.48 -1.88
CA TRP A 25 -11.78 10.12 -2.98
C TRP A 25 -13.29 10.11 -2.73
N SER A 26 -13.88 8.94 -2.43
CA SER A 26 -15.30 8.81 -2.09
C SER A 26 -15.70 9.51 -0.78
N ALA A 27 -14.76 9.69 0.16
CA ALA A 27 -15.00 10.49 1.36
C ALA A 27 -15.12 11.99 1.08
N GLY A 28 -14.78 12.47 -0.11
CA GLY A 28 -14.89 13.88 -0.50
C GLY A 28 -13.80 14.78 0.06
N VAL A 29 -12.60 14.23 0.30
CA VAL A 29 -11.43 15.05 0.70
C VAL A 29 -11.08 16.09 -0.36
N PHE A 30 -11.43 15.84 -1.61
CA PHE A 30 -11.27 16.76 -2.74
C PHE A 30 -12.54 17.56 -3.07
N ASP A 31 -13.58 17.50 -2.24
CA ASP A 31 -14.81 18.25 -2.48
C ASP A 31 -14.56 19.76 -2.37
N GLY A 32 -15.06 20.48 -3.36
CA GLY A 32 -15.14 21.93 -3.35
C GLY A 32 -16.07 22.46 -2.25
N PRO A 33 -16.06 23.78 -2.00
CA PRO A 33 -16.83 24.41 -0.92
C PRO A 33 -18.34 24.15 -1.05
N VAL A 34 -18.87 24.14 -2.28
CA VAL A 34 -20.28 23.86 -2.59
C VAL A 34 -20.67 22.44 -2.16
N ALA A 35 -19.95 21.43 -2.66
CA ALA A 35 -20.19 20.03 -2.35
C ALA A 35 -20.07 19.73 -0.85
N ARG A 36 -19.06 20.31 -0.18
CA ARG A 36 -18.83 20.12 1.25
C ARG A 36 -20.00 20.61 2.10
N GLN A 37 -20.52 21.81 1.81
CA GLN A 37 -21.65 22.37 2.54
C GLN A 37 -22.95 21.64 2.19
N LEU A 38 -23.19 21.38 0.89
CA LEU A 38 -24.39 20.70 0.47
C LEU A 38 -24.49 19.27 1.01
N ARG A 39 -23.41 18.60 1.40
CA ARG A 39 -23.49 17.29 2.09
C ARG A 39 -24.26 17.33 3.42
N THR A 40 -24.22 18.46 4.13
CA THR A 40 -24.81 18.60 5.47
C THR A 40 -25.95 19.60 5.53
N ALA A 41 -26.07 20.47 4.53
CA ALA A 41 -27.08 21.51 4.40
C ALA A 41 -27.85 21.36 3.09
N SER A 42 -29.08 21.85 3.04
CA SER A 42 -29.88 21.85 1.79
C SER A 42 -29.63 23.09 0.94
N VAL A 43 -28.96 24.11 1.49
CA VAL A 43 -28.68 25.37 0.81
C VAL A 43 -27.21 25.72 0.92
N TYR A 44 -26.63 26.17 -0.19
CA TYR A 44 -25.32 26.81 -0.25
C TYR A 44 -25.48 28.25 -0.74
N ALA A 45 -24.71 29.18 -0.17
CA ALA A 45 -24.57 30.51 -0.73
C ALA A 45 -23.09 30.88 -0.85
N ALA A 46 -22.67 31.27 -2.05
CA ALA A 46 -21.31 31.70 -2.32
C ALA A 46 -20.98 33.00 -1.56
N PRO A 47 -19.69 33.24 -1.26
CA PRO A 47 -19.25 34.51 -0.69
C PRO A 47 -19.73 35.69 -1.55
N GLY A 48 -20.38 36.67 -0.90
CA GLY A 48 -20.94 37.84 -1.59
C GLY A 48 -22.41 37.70 -2.01
N VAL A 49 -23.02 36.51 -1.90
CA VAL A 49 -24.46 36.33 -2.10
C VAL A 49 -25.21 36.54 -0.78
N THR A 50 -26.09 37.53 -0.74
CA THR A 50 -26.90 37.83 0.45
C THR A 50 -28.20 37.02 0.45
N ILE A 51 -28.23 35.93 1.22
CA ILE A 51 -29.44 35.13 1.49
C ILE A 51 -29.48 34.69 2.95
N ASP A 52 -30.66 34.70 3.55
CA ASP A 52 -30.90 34.03 4.84
C ASP A 52 -30.93 32.52 4.61
N GLN A 53 -29.77 31.87 4.80
CA GLN A 53 -29.62 30.42 4.64
C GLN A 53 -30.55 29.64 5.57
N ALA A 54 -30.78 30.11 6.80
CA ALA A 54 -31.62 29.40 7.77
C ALA A 54 -33.10 29.48 7.38
N ALA A 55 -33.56 30.61 6.85
CA ALA A 55 -34.90 30.70 6.26
C ALA A 55 -35.03 29.82 5.01
N ALA A 56 -34.01 29.82 4.14
CA ALA A 56 -33.98 29.01 2.94
C ALA A 56 -34.02 27.51 3.25
N GLU A 57 -33.25 27.04 4.23
CA GLU A 57 -33.26 25.66 4.69
C GLU A 57 -34.62 25.26 5.28
N ARG A 58 -35.28 26.16 6.02
CA ARG A 58 -36.64 25.91 6.54
C ARG A 58 -37.68 25.77 5.41
N VAL A 59 -37.52 26.52 4.32
CA VAL A 59 -38.40 26.42 3.13
C VAL A 59 -38.25 25.07 2.45
N ILE A 60 -37.01 24.59 2.24
CA ILE A 60 -36.77 23.27 1.66
C ILE A 60 -37.23 22.15 2.60
N GLY A 61 -36.93 22.27 3.89
CA GLY A 61 -37.22 21.26 4.90
C GLY A 61 -36.46 19.95 4.62
N ASN A 62 -37.17 18.82 4.74
CA ASN A 62 -36.58 17.48 4.58
C ASN A 62 -36.64 16.93 3.13
N ARG A 63 -36.94 17.77 2.13
CA ARG A 63 -37.06 17.33 0.73
C ARG A 63 -35.71 16.87 0.18
N ARG A 64 -35.74 15.99 -0.83
CA ARG A 64 -34.55 15.62 -1.62
C ARG A 64 -34.22 16.69 -2.66
N LEU A 65 -34.11 17.93 -2.19
CA LEU A 65 -33.80 19.10 -2.99
C LEU A 65 -32.61 19.82 -2.33
N VAL A 66 -31.61 20.14 -3.12
CA VAL A 66 -30.51 21.01 -2.71
C VAL A 66 -30.39 22.19 -3.66
N VAL A 67 -30.12 23.38 -3.12
CA VAL A 67 -30.02 24.60 -3.93
C VAL A 67 -28.72 25.33 -3.62
N ALA A 68 -27.93 25.64 -4.65
CA ALA A 68 -26.69 26.39 -4.51
C ALA A 68 -26.82 27.75 -5.18
N PHE A 69 -26.69 28.82 -4.40
CA PHE A 69 -26.53 30.17 -4.95
C PHE A 69 -25.03 30.43 -5.14
N LEU A 70 -24.60 30.50 -6.39
CA LEU A 70 -23.22 30.69 -6.81
C LEU A 70 -22.93 32.18 -7.08
N ALA A 71 -21.64 32.51 -7.20
CA ALA A 71 -21.23 33.86 -7.56
C ALA A 71 -21.69 34.20 -8.99
N PRO A 72 -21.98 35.48 -9.30
CA PRO A 72 -22.31 35.90 -10.66
C PRO A 72 -21.24 35.47 -11.67
N GLY A 73 -21.67 34.92 -12.81
CA GLY A 73 -20.78 34.40 -13.86
C GLY A 73 -20.05 33.09 -13.51
N ALA A 74 -20.46 32.39 -12.44
CA ALA A 74 -19.93 31.06 -12.14
C ALA A 74 -20.44 30.02 -13.16
N ASP A 75 -19.59 29.07 -13.52
CA ASP A 75 -19.98 27.93 -14.34
C ASP A 75 -20.87 26.98 -13.52
N LEU A 76 -22.17 26.97 -13.87
CA LEU A 76 -23.16 26.16 -13.19
C LEU A 76 -23.04 24.66 -13.50
N SER A 77 -22.50 24.32 -14.67
CA SER A 77 -22.31 22.93 -15.11
C SER A 77 -21.17 22.29 -14.31
N ASP A 78 -20.03 22.98 -14.20
CA ASP A 78 -18.90 22.54 -13.37
C ASP A 78 -19.31 22.40 -11.89
N ALA A 79 -20.12 23.34 -11.39
CA ALA A 79 -20.63 23.28 -10.03
C ALA A 79 -21.54 22.06 -9.82
N CYS A 80 -22.38 21.73 -10.79
CA CYS A 80 -23.20 20.54 -10.76
C CYS A 80 -22.35 19.25 -10.72
N ASP A 81 -21.34 19.14 -11.59
CA ASP A 81 -20.46 17.98 -11.64
C ASP A 81 -19.75 17.76 -10.31
N SER A 82 -19.34 18.86 -9.67
CA SER A 82 -18.69 18.83 -8.35
C SER A 82 -19.57 18.30 -7.21
N VAL A 83 -20.91 18.39 -7.34
CA VAL A 83 -21.85 17.99 -6.28
C VAL A 83 -22.46 16.61 -6.49
N SER A 84 -22.15 15.93 -7.59
CA SER A 84 -22.67 14.59 -7.94
C SER A 84 -22.59 13.59 -6.79
N GLY A 85 -21.44 13.48 -6.12
CA GLY A 85 -21.28 12.59 -4.96
C GLY A 85 -21.84 13.14 -3.63
N ALA A 86 -21.99 14.46 -3.51
CA ALA A 86 -22.47 15.13 -2.29
C ALA A 86 -24.00 15.16 -2.17
N ALA A 87 -24.68 15.17 -3.32
CA ALA A 87 -26.12 15.29 -3.47
C ALA A 87 -26.75 14.01 -4.04
N ASP A 88 -26.08 12.86 -3.89
CA ASP A 88 -26.55 11.58 -4.40
C ASP A 88 -27.97 11.25 -3.92
N GLY A 89 -28.83 10.81 -4.84
CA GLY A 89 -30.25 10.56 -4.61
C GLY A 89 -31.13 11.81 -4.48
N THR A 90 -30.63 13.01 -4.79
CA THR A 90 -31.38 14.27 -4.69
C THR A 90 -31.40 15.06 -5.99
N LEU A 91 -32.37 15.99 -6.11
CA LEU A 91 -32.38 16.99 -7.17
C LEU A 91 -31.57 18.20 -6.72
N ALA A 92 -30.59 18.62 -7.51
CA ALA A 92 -29.80 19.81 -7.25
C ALA A 92 -30.21 20.93 -8.22
N LEU A 93 -30.23 22.17 -7.72
CA LEU A 93 -30.47 23.37 -8.52
C LEU A 93 -29.35 24.38 -8.24
N MET A 94 -28.53 24.66 -9.24
CA MET A 94 -27.50 25.70 -9.20
C MET A 94 -28.11 26.99 -9.74
N LEU A 95 -27.91 28.09 -9.02
CA LEU A 95 -28.40 29.41 -9.36
C LEU A 95 -27.26 30.42 -9.32
N SER A 96 -27.12 31.23 -10.35
CA SER A 96 -26.22 32.38 -10.40
C SER A 96 -27.01 33.60 -10.82
N ARG A 97 -26.72 34.76 -10.25
CA ARG A 97 -27.39 36.00 -10.64
C ARG A 97 -26.85 36.45 -12.00
N ASP A 98 -27.75 36.69 -12.95
CA ASP A 98 -27.45 37.29 -14.25
C ASP A 98 -28.36 38.51 -14.47
N GLY A 99 -27.88 39.68 -14.03
CA GLY A 99 -28.67 40.92 -14.04
C GLY A 99 -29.94 40.82 -13.20
N ASP A 100 -31.09 40.88 -13.89
CA ASP A 100 -32.44 40.82 -13.32
C ASP A 100 -33.03 39.39 -13.30
N ASP A 101 -32.30 38.41 -13.84
CA ASP A 101 -32.69 36.99 -13.92
C ASP A 101 -31.72 36.08 -13.14
N PHE A 102 -32.10 34.81 -12.98
CA PHE A 102 -31.19 33.76 -12.52
C PHE A 102 -30.76 32.90 -13.71
N GLU A 103 -29.45 32.81 -13.91
CA GLU A 103 -28.90 31.66 -14.60
C GLU A 103 -29.13 30.43 -13.72
N LYS A 104 -29.68 29.37 -14.32
CA LYS A 104 -30.15 28.20 -13.59
C LYS A 104 -29.74 26.92 -14.27
N TYR A 105 -29.27 25.98 -13.47
CA TYR A 105 -28.87 24.67 -13.92
C TYR A 105 -29.40 23.63 -12.95
N GLY A 106 -30.44 22.91 -13.38
CA GLY A 106 -30.95 21.75 -12.68
C GLY A 106 -30.05 20.56 -12.98
N CYS A 107 -29.68 19.82 -11.95
CA CYS A 107 -29.08 18.52 -12.15
C CYS A 107 -29.56 17.49 -11.15
N SER A 108 -30.13 16.44 -11.71
CA SER A 108 -30.67 15.32 -10.96
C SER A 108 -29.53 14.34 -10.65
N GLN A 109 -29.48 13.91 -9.39
CA GLN A 109 -28.66 12.78 -8.97
C GLN A 109 -29.58 11.63 -8.57
N LEU A 110 -30.68 11.45 -9.31
CA LEU A 110 -31.69 10.43 -9.01
C LEU A 110 -31.20 9.05 -9.44
N PRO A 111 -31.62 7.97 -8.75
CA PRO A 111 -31.25 6.61 -9.12
C PRO A 111 -31.67 6.28 -10.56
N GLY A 112 -30.73 5.78 -11.37
CA GLY A 112 -30.99 5.40 -12.76
C GLY A 112 -31.22 6.58 -13.72
N LYS A 113 -30.73 7.78 -13.37
CA LYS A 113 -30.83 8.98 -14.23
C LYS A 113 -30.20 8.80 -15.61
N ASP A 114 -29.19 7.94 -15.74
CA ASP A 114 -28.48 7.71 -17.00
C ASP A 114 -29.04 6.51 -17.79
N ASP A 115 -30.04 5.82 -17.24
CA ASP A 115 -30.66 4.61 -17.79
C ASP A 115 -32.19 4.77 -17.88
N GLU A 116 -32.95 3.99 -17.11
CA GLU A 116 -34.42 3.90 -17.16
C GLU A 116 -35.15 5.21 -16.79
N ASN A 117 -34.50 6.10 -16.03
CA ASN A 117 -35.10 7.34 -15.53
C ASN A 117 -34.59 8.61 -16.24
N PHE A 118 -33.83 8.50 -17.33
CA PHE A 118 -33.30 9.67 -18.06
C PHE A 118 -34.37 10.69 -18.45
N GLY A 119 -35.50 10.24 -19.00
CA GLY A 119 -36.60 11.14 -19.37
C GLY A 119 -37.20 11.87 -18.16
N LYS A 120 -37.25 11.23 -17.00
CA LYS A 120 -37.76 11.84 -15.76
C LYS A 120 -36.77 12.82 -15.16
N ALA A 121 -35.49 12.48 -15.19
CA ALA A 121 -34.37 13.34 -14.82
C ALA A 121 -34.38 14.65 -15.64
N PHE A 122 -34.46 14.53 -16.96
CA PHE A 122 -34.50 15.68 -17.86
C PHE A 122 -35.69 16.62 -17.60
N VAL A 123 -36.89 16.05 -17.38
CA VAL A 123 -38.09 16.83 -17.03
C VAL A 123 -37.94 17.52 -15.68
N ALA A 124 -37.41 16.82 -14.67
CA ALA A 124 -37.17 17.39 -13.35
C ALA A 124 -36.18 18.56 -13.41
N GLU A 125 -35.07 18.41 -14.13
CA GLU A 125 -34.04 19.44 -14.33
C GLU A 125 -34.58 20.67 -15.05
N SER A 126 -35.42 20.45 -16.07
CA SER A 126 -36.04 21.55 -16.84
C SER A 126 -37.15 22.27 -16.06
N MET A 127 -37.87 21.57 -15.17
CA MET A 127 -39.04 22.11 -14.49
C MET A 127 -38.70 22.82 -13.17
N ILE A 128 -37.67 22.36 -12.46
CA ILE A 128 -37.39 22.81 -11.10
C ILE A 128 -37.11 24.32 -11.00
N GLY A 129 -36.42 24.87 -12.00
CA GLY A 129 -36.06 26.29 -12.07
C GLY A 129 -37.12 27.20 -12.72
N ASN A 130 -38.30 26.69 -13.08
CA ASN A 130 -39.30 27.49 -13.78
C ASN A 130 -39.97 28.51 -12.85
N GLY A 131 -40.04 29.77 -13.29
CA GLY A 131 -40.73 30.86 -12.59
C GLY A 131 -39.95 31.51 -11.44
N ILE A 132 -38.68 31.14 -11.22
CA ILE A 132 -37.84 31.73 -10.16
C ILE A 132 -37.29 33.10 -10.51
N ASP A 133 -37.21 33.42 -11.81
CA ASP A 133 -36.56 34.62 -12.35
C ASP A 133 -37.26 35.91 -11.86
N ALA A 134 -38.57 35.85 -11.58
CA ALA A 134 -39.35 36.95 -10.99
C ALA A 134 -38.94 37.32 -9.54
N PHE A 135 -38.01 36.60 -8.93
CA PHE A 135 -37.63 36.73 -7.52
C PHE A 135 -36.11 36.89 -7.32
N THR A 136 -35.38 37.44 -8.29
CA THR A 136 -33.94 37.72 -8.19
C THR A 136 -33.54 38.55 -6.99
N ASP A 137 -34.33 39.56 -6.63
CA ASP A 137 -34.10 40.38 -5.43
C ASP A 137 -34.63 39.75 -4.12
N ARG A 138 -35.34 38.62 -4.22
CA ARG A 138 -35.93 37.89 -3.09
C ARG A 138 -35.61 36.39 -3.21
N PRO A 139 -34.35 35.97 -3.02
CA PRO A 139 -33.90 34.60 -3.30
C PRO A 139 -34.62 33.53 -2.45
N VAL A 140 -35.13 33.89 -1.26
CA VAL A 140 -35.95 32.99 -0.43
C VAL A 140 -37.34 32.76 -1.06
N GLU A 141 -37.90 33.74 -1.76
CA GLU A 141 -39.17 33.57 -2.49
C GLU A 141 -38.98 32.75 -3.77
N ALA A 142 -37.87 32.95 -4.51
CA ALA A 142 -37.47 32.05 -5.60
C ALA A 142 -37.40 30.59 -5.14
N LEU A 143 -36.87 30.36 -3.94
CA LEU A 143 -36.78 29.02 -3.38
C LEU A 143 -38.14 28.40 -3.07
N LYS A 144 -39.13 29.17 -2.64
CA LYS A 144 -40.50 28.67 -2.44
C LYS A 144 -41.10 28.17 -3.76
N VAL A 145 -40.84 28.88 -4.86
CA VAL A 145 -41.28 28.47 -6.20
C VAL A 145 -40.60 27.15 -6.60
N ALA A 146 -39.28 27.04 -6.41
CA ALA A 146 -38.55 25.79 -6.67
C ALA A 146 -39.09 24.63 -5.82
N VAL A 147 -39.44 24.87 -4.55
CA VAL A 147 -40.04 23.85 -3.69
C VAL A 147 -41.44 23.43 -4.18
N VAL A 148 -42.26 24.36 -4.66
CA VAL A 148 -43.57 24.02 -5.26
C VAL A 148 -43.38 23.16 -6.51
N ASN A 149 -42.42 23.51 -7.37
CA ASN A 149 -42.09 22.72 -8.55
C ASN A 149 -41.61 21.31 -8.18
N TYR A 150 -40.77 21.19 -7.15
CA TYR A 150 -40.35 19.89 -6.61
C TYR A 150 -41.55 19.06 -6.13
N ASP A 151 -42.46 19.65 -5.36
CA ASP A 151 -43.63 18.95 -4.84
C ASP A 151 -44.57 18.48 -5.98
N LEU A 152 -44.66 19.24 -7.07
CA LEU A 152 -45.36 18.81 -8.29
C LEU A 152 -44.68 17.62 -8.97
N LEU A 153 -43.35 17.63 -9.06
CA LEU A 153 -42.56 16.53 -9.65
C LEU A 153 -42.64 15.23 -8.82
N VAL A 154 -42.73 15.35 -7.49
CA VAL A 154 -43.00 14.20 -6.60
C VAL A 154 -44.40 13.67 -6.83
N ARG A 155 -45.42 14.55 -6.87
CA ARG A 155 -46.81 14.16 -7.11
C ARG A 155 -47.03 13.51 -8.48
N SER A 156 -46.28 13.91 -9.50
CA SER A 156 -46.34 13.32 -10.83
C SER A 156 -45.57 12.00 -10.95
N GLY A 157 -44.87 11.56 -9.90
CA GLY A 157 -44.02 10.37 -9.91
C GLY A 157 -42.76 10.51 -10.76
N ALA A 158 -42.37 11.75 -11.09
CA ALA A 158 -41.11 12.03 -11.78
C ALA A 158 -39.92 11.91 -10.81
N ILE A 159 -40.14 12.21 -9.53
CA ILE A 159 -39.12 12.13 -8.46
C ILE A 159 -39.65 11.23 -7.32
N PRO A 160 -38.80 10.37 -6.73
CA PRO A 160 -39.18 9.58 -5.57
C PRO A 160 -39.48 10.48 -4.35
N ASP A 161 -40.62 10.24 -3.71
CA ASP A 161 -40.96 10.86 -2.43
C ASP A 161 -40.04 10.33 -1.31
N GLY A 162 -39.70 11.19 -0.36
CA GLY A 162 -38.92 10.80 0.81
C GLY A 162 -38.01 11.89 1.36
N GLY A 163 -37.61 11.68 2.61
CA GLY A 163 -36.62 12.51 3.29
C GLY A 163 -35.23 12.40 2.66
N ARG A 164 -34.45 13.47 2.76
CA ARG A 164 -33.03 13.43 2.44
C ARG A 164 -32.28 12.67 3.53
N THR A 165 -31.52 11.65 3.14
CA THR A 165 -30.59 10.96 4.05
C THR A 165 -29.29 11.75 4.13
N VAL A 166 -29.17 12.62 5.13
CA VAL A 166 -27.88 13.25 5.48
C VAL A 166 -27.03 12.20 6.18
N SER A 167 -26.13 11.55 5.42
CA SER A 167 -25.16 10.62 6.00
C SER A 167 -24.03 11.44 6.63
N PRO A 168 -23.85 11.43 7.97
CA PRO A 168 -22.79 12.20 8.61
C PRO A 168 -21.42 11.78 8.08
N SER A 169 -20.54 12.74 7.85
CA SER A 169 -19.25 12.55 7.21
C SER A 169 -18.21 11.82 8.08
N LEU A 170 -18.43 11.82 9.40
CA LEU A 170 -17.46 11.36 10.40
C LEU A 170 -17.12 9.86 10.35
N PRO A 171 -18.08 8.93 10.19
CA PRO A 171 -17.77 7.50 10.03
C PRO A 171 -16.96 7.20 8.78
N ARG A 172 -17.19 7.93 7.67
CA ARG A 172 -16.42 7.73 6.42
C ARG A 172 -14.96 8.15 6.58
N TYR A 173 -14.69 9.28 7.24
CA TYR A 173 -13.31 9.69 7.53
C TYR A 173 -12.60 8.75 8.49
N LEU A 174 -13.32 8.18 9.46
CA LEU A 174 -12.76 7.17 10.37
C LEU A 174 -12.41 5.86 9.65
N VAL A 175 -13.26 5.39 8.73
CA VAL A 175 -12.96 4.21 7.91
C VAL A 175 -11.75 4.49 7.01
N ALA A 176 -11.68 5.67 6.38
CA ALA A 176 -10.54 6.06 5.55
C ALA A 176 -9.23 6.14 6.37
N ALA A 177 -9.27 6.74 7.57
CA ALA A 177 -8.13 6.82 8.48
C ALA A 177 -7.70 5.44 9.00
N ALA A 178 -8.65 4.57 9.35
CA ALA A 178 -8.38 3.20 9.78
C ALA A 178 -7.75 2.38 8.65
N ALA A 179 -8.26 2.51 7.43
CA ALA A 179 -7.69 1.86 6.25
C ALA A 179 -6.25 2.32 6.01
N ALA A 180 -6.00 3.64 5.99
CA ALA A 180 -4.65 4.18 5.83
C ALA A 180 -3.70 3.71 6.94
N GLY A 181 -4.17 3.72 8.20
CA GLY A 181 -3.41 3.24 9.35
C GLY A 181 -3.06 1.76 9.25
N ALA A 182 -4.00 0.91 8.84
CA ALA A 182 -3.78 -0.53 8.66
C ALA A 182 -2.70 -0.82 7.61
N VAL A 183 -2.69 -0.06 6.51
CA VAL A 183 -1.68 -0.21 5.44
C VAL A 183 -0.30 0.19 5.93
N VAL A 184 -0.16 1.35 6.57
CA VAL A 184 1.13 1.85 7.07
C VAL A 184 1.67 0.92 8.15
N LEU A 185 0.84 0.54 9.13
CA LEU A 185 1.24 -0.36 10.21
C LEU A 185 1.55 -1.76 9.69
N GLY A 186 0.76 -2.29 8.74
CA GLY A 186 1.00 -3.58 8.11
C GLY A 186 2.31 -3.61 7.34
N ALA A 187 2.58 -2.57 6.54
CA ALA A 187 3.84 -2.43 5.81
C ALA A 187 5.05 -2.30 6.74
N ALA A 188 4.93 -1.52 7.82
CA ALA A 188 5.97 -1.36 8.83
C ALA A 188 6.27 -2.69 9.55
N ALA A 189 5.22 -3.42 9.95
CA ALA A 189 5.36 -4.72 10.60
C ALA A 189 6.07 -5.74 9.70
N LEU A 190 5.69 -5.81 8.42
CA LEU A 190 6.32 -6.69 7.44
C LEU A 190 7.78 -6.30 7.14
N TYR A 191 8.08 -5.01 7.06
CA TYR A 191 9.45 -4.53 6.92
C TYR A 191 10.32 -4.92 8.12
N LEU A 192 9.81 -4.75 9.35
CA LEU A 192 10.55 -5.12 10.55
C LEU A 192 10.74 -6.63 10.68
N ALA A 193 9.70 -7.42 10.38
CA ALA A 193 9.78 -8.88 10.41
C ALA A 193 10.77 -9.42 9.37
N SER A 194 10.74 -8.92 8.14
CA SER A 194 11.67 -9.32 7.07
C SER A 194 13.11 -8.92 7.39
N ARG A 195 13.34 -7.73 7.97
CA ARG A 195 14.68 -7.30 8.42
C ARG A 195 15.23 -8.20 9.53
N ARG A 196 14.37 -8.62 10.47
CA ARG A 196 14.77 -9.53 11.55
C ARG A 196 15.07 -10.93 11.03
N ALA A 197 14.24 -11.43 10.11
CA ALA A 197 14.46 -12.70 9.43
C ALA A 197 15.77 -12.70 8.63
N ALA A 198 16.06 -11.62 7.90
CA ALA A 198 17.29 -11.46 7.12
C ALA A 198 18.55 -11.49 8.00
N ARG A 199 18.55 -10.77 9.13
CA ARG A 199 19.65 -10.84 10.11
C ARG A 199 19.87 -12.26 10.61
N SER A 200 18.81 -12.96 11.00
CA SER A 200 18.93 -14.35 11.48
C SER A 200 19.44 -15.33 10.41
N ALA A 201 19.15 -15.07 9.14
CA ALA A 201 19.63 -15.88 8.03
C ALA A 201 21.11 -15.62 7.73
N LEU A 202 21.57 -14.36 7.85
CA LEU A 202 22.98 -13.99 7.71
C LEU A 202 23.83 -14.60 8.82
N ASP A 203 23.41 -14.52 10.09
CA ASP A 203 24.14 -15.12 11.21
C ASP A 203 24.32 -16.65 11.03
N ARG A 204 23.31 -17.33 10.48
CA ARG A 204 23.39 -18.77 10.17
C ARG A 204 24.32 -19.08 9.01
N ARG A 205 24.41 -18.18 8.02
CA ARG A 205 25.35 -18.33 6.90
C ARG A 205 26.78 -18.13 7.37
N GLU A 206 27.06 -17.07 8.14
CA GLU A 206 28.40 -16.83 8.70
C GLU A 206 28.91 -18.03 9.52
N ARG A 207 28.06 -18.68 10.32
CA ARG A 207 28.46 -19.90 11.05
C ARG A 207 28.76 -21.09 10.16
N ARG A 208 28.05 -21.22 9.03
CA ARG A 208 28.30 -22.31 8.06
C ARG A 208 29.55 -22.05 7.25
N ASP A 209 29.76 -20.80 6.85
CA ASP A 209 30.93 -20.38 6.09
C ASP A 209 32.19 -20.53 6.95
N ALA A 210 32.16 -20.10 8.22
CA ALA A 210 33.25 -20.32 9.17
C ALA A 210 33.57 -21.81 9.41
N ALA A 211 32.54 -22.67 9.46
CA ALA A 211 32.74 -24.12 9.59
C ALA A 211 33.29 -24.76 8.30
N ALA A 212 32.98 -24.21 7.12
CA ALA A 212 33.52 -24.65 5.84
C ALA A 212 34.99 -24.23 5.69
N ASP A 213 35.35 -23.01 6.11
CA ASP A 213 36.73 -22.51 6.10
C ASP A 213 37.64 -23.37 6.99
N ALA A 214 37.20 -23.69 8.20
CA ALA A 214 37.97 -24.54 9.11
C ALA A 214 38.24 -25.95 8.54
N ARG A 215 37.24 -26.55 7.87
CA ARG A 215 37.42 -27.84 7.17
C ARG A 215 38.37 -27.72 5.99
N THR A 216 38.30 -26.61 5.25
CA THR A 216 39.18 -26.35 4.10
C THR A 216 40.64 -26.21 4.54
N GLU A 217 40.89 -25.51 5.65
CA GLU A 217 42.23 -25.41 6.23
C GLU A 217 42.77 -26.78 6.67
N LEU A 218 41.96 -27.59 7.35
CA LEU A 218 42.36 -28.95 7.78
C LEU A 218 42.66 -29.85 6.57
N ALA A 219 41.81 -29.82 5.54
CA ALA A 219 42.00 -30.57 4.31
C ALA A 219 43.28 -30.15 3.57
N ALA A 220 43.57 -28.84 3.53
CA ALA A 220 44.80 -28.32 2.95
C ALA A 220 46.05 -28.80 3.72
N ALA A 221 46.03 -28.75 5.06
CA ALA A 221 47.13 -29.26 5.89
C ALA A 221 47.34 -30.77 5.71
N ALA A 222 46.25 -31.54 5.61
CA ALA A 222 46.31 -32.98 5.35
C ALA A 222 46.87 -33.28 3.94
N ALA A 223 46.53 -32.50 2.93
CA ALA A 223 47.07 -32.64 1.58
C ALA A 223 48.59 -32.37 1.55
N VAL A 224 49.08 -31.36 2.28
CA VAL A 224 50.52 -31.11 2.42
C VAL A 224 51.21 -32.27 3.11
N LEU A 225 50.61 -32.85 4.17
CA LEU A 225 51.15 -34.03 4.84
C LEU A 225 51.21 -35.24 3.90
N ALA A 226 50.18 -35.46 3.07
CA ALA A 226 50.17 -36.53 2.08
C ALA A 226 51.31 -36.37 1.07
N GLN A 227 51.58 -35.15 0.61
CA GLN A 227 52.68 -34.85 -0.30
C GLN A 227 54.05 -35.18 0.33
N GLU A 228 54.28 -34.77 1.58
CA GLU A 228 55.52 -35.09 2.31
C GLU A 228 55.70 -36.61 2.49
N ILE A 229 54.62 -37.36 2.74
CA ILE A 229 54.66 -38.82 2.81
C ILE A 229 55.05 -39.44 1.46
N ILE A 230 54.48 -38.95 0.35
CA ILE A 230 54.82 -39.42 -1.01
C ILE A 230 56.30 -39.16 -1.32
N ASP A 231 56.83 -38.00 -0.94
CA ASP A 231 58.24 -37.67 -1.14
C ASP A 231 59.17 -38.55 -0.28
N LEU A 232 58.74 -38.90 0.94
CA LEU A 232 59.44 -39.84 1.81
C LEU A 232 59.34 -41.30 1.30
N ASP A 233 58.25 -41.68 0.64
CA ASP A 233 58.04 -43.03 0.11
C ASP A 233 59.10 -43.41 -0.93
N ARG A 234 59.41 -42.48 -1.83
CA ARG A 234 60.49 -42.63 -2.83
C ARG A 234 61.85 -42.93 -2.17
N ARG A 235 62.09 -42.39 -0.97
CA ARG A 235 63.33 -42.60 -0.21
C ARG A 235 63.29 -43.92 0.56
N TYR A 236 62.14 -44.25 1.15
CA TYR A 236 61.91 -45.52 1.82
C TYR A 236 62.09 -46.71 0.87
N ALA A 237 61.62 -46.62 -0.38
CA ALA A 237 61.78 -47.65 -1.38
C ALA A 237 63.26 -47.96 -1.73
N ARG A 238 64.19 -47.02 -1.48
CA ARG A 238 65.63 -47.19 -1.70
C ARG A 238 66.37 -47.71 -0.46
N ASP A 239 65.73 -47.66 0.71
CA ASP A 239 66.30 -48.11 1.98
C ASP A 239 66.01 -49.60 2.21
N LYS A 240 67.02 -50.40 2.57
CA LYS A 240 66.91 -51.86 2.77
C LYS A 240 66.21 -52.25 4.09
N GLY A 241 65.37 -51.38 4.65
CA GLY A 241 64.37 -51.70 5.66
C GLY A 241 64.84 -51.87 7.11
N LYS A 242 66.12 -51.64 7.42
CA LYS A 242 66.68 -51.81 8.78
C LYS A 242 67.05 -50.51 9.51
N SER A 243 66.89 -49.36 8.86
CA SER A 243 67.31 -48.07 9.42
C SER A 243 66.31 -47.51 10.46
N LYS A 244 66.77 -46.53 11.26
CA LYS A 244 65.89 -45.74 12.15
C LYS A 244 64.84 -44.97 11.34
N PHE A 245 65.19 -44.54 10.12
CA PHE A 245 64.29 -43.88 9.17
C PHE A 245 63.13 -44.81 8.76
N ALA A 246 63.43 -46.05 8.37
CA ALA A 246 62.44 -47.04 7.94
C ALA A 246 61.37 -47.34 9.01
N ARG A 247 61.75 -47.31 10.30
CA ARG A 247 60.80 -47.46 11.43
C ARG A 247 59.97 -46.19 11.66
N GLY A 248 60.61 -45.02 11.57
CA GLY A 248 59.94 -43.73 11.69
C GLY A 248 58.91 -43.49 10.59
N TYR A 249 59.25 -43.82 9.35
CA TYR A 249 58.35 -43.74 8.19
C TYR A 249 57.12 -44.65 8.35
N ARG A 250 57.31 -45.93 8.68
CA ARG A 250 56.18 -46.87 8.90
C ARG A 250 55.22 -46.38 9.98
N ARG A 251 55.75 -45.80 11.06
CA ARG A 251 54.93 -45.22 12.13
C ARG A 251 54.16 -43.99 11.66
N LEU A 252 54.80 -43.09 10.90
CA LEU A 252 54.17 -41.91 10.31
C LEU A 252 53.00 -42.28 9.39
N VAL A 253 53.21 -43.24 8.47
CA VAL A 253 52.18 -43.69 7.53
C VAL A 253 51.03 -44.38 8.25
N SER A 254 51.32 -45.21 9.26
CA SER A 254 50.28 -45.84 10.10
C SER A 254 49.45 -44.80 10.86
N ASP A 255 50.10 -43.79 11.44
CA ASP A 255 49.43 -42.72 12.18
C ASP A 255 48.57 -41.86 11.23
N TYR A 256 49.04 -41.60 10.01
CA TYR A 256 48.27 -40.89 8.98
C TYR A 256 47.08 -41.71 8.45
N ALA A 257 47.27 -43.01 8.21
CA ALA A 257 46.21 -43.92 7.78
C ALA A 257 45.08 -44.04 8.81
N THR A 258 45.41 -43.95 10.10
CA THR A 258 44.44 -43.95 11.19
C THR A 258 43.67 -42.61 11.28
N LEU A 259 44.24 -41.52 10.76
CA LEU A 259 43.66 -40.18 10.82
C LEU A 259 42.74 -39.86 9.63
N LEU A 260 42.95 -40.51 8.47
CA LEU A 260 42.17 -40.33 7.23
C LEU A 260 40.64 -40.38 7.43
N PRO A 261 40.06 -41.35 8.17
CA PRO A 261 38.61 -41.43 8.36
C PRO A 261 38.00 -40.26 9.15
N ASP A 262 38.82 -39.55 9.93
CA ASP A 262 38.37 -38.48 10.82
C ASP A 262 38.53 -37.07 10.20
N LEU A 263 39.15 -36.94 9.02
CA LEU A 263 39.41 -35.65 8.37
C LEU A 263 38.14 -34.87 7.98
N ASP A 264 37.00 -35.54 7.83
CA ASP A 264 35.69 -34.90 7.60
C ASP A 264 35.15 -34.15 8.83
N ARG A 265 35.78 -34.34 10.00
CA ARG A 265 35.42 -33.70 11.26
C ARG A 265 36.55 -32.76 11.70
N GLU A 266 36.34 -31.46 11.49
CA GLU A 266 37.26 -30.45 12.03
C GLU A 266 37.11 -30.38 13.55
N THR A 267 38.20 -30.69 14.25
CA THR A 267 38.33 -30.45 15.69
C THR A 267 39.73 -29.91 16.00
N PRO A 268 39.89 -29.06 17.04
CA PRO A 268 41.20 -28.52 17.41
C PRO A 268 42.25 -29.60 17.67
N LYS A 269 41.82 -30.77 18.19
CA LYS A 269 42.68 -31.93 18.43
C LYS A 269 43.16 -32.58 17.13
N LEU A 270 42.31 -32.66 16.09
CA LEU A 270 42.70 -33.20 14.80
C LEU A 270 43.72 -32.29 14.10
N ARG A 271 43.47 -30.97 14.13
CA ARG A 271 44.39 -29.98 13.56
C ARG A 271 45.78 -30.07 14.18
N ALA A 272 45.85 -30.06 15.51
CA ALA A 272 47.11 -30.22 16.24
C ALA A 272 47.82 -31.54 15.89
N ARG A 273 47.05 -32.62 15.67
CA ARG A 273 47.60 -33.93 15.30
C ARG A 273 48.13 -33.97 13.86
N VAL A 274 47.45 -33.32 12.91
CA VAL A 274 47.95 -33.16 11.53
C VAL A 274 49.23 -32.33 11.52
N GLU A 275 49.28 -31.21 12.24
CA GLU A 275 50.48 -30.38 12.38
C GLU A 275 51.65 -31.13 13.05
N GLU A 276 51.36 -31.96 14.05
CA GLU A 276 52.36 -32.81 14.69
C GLU A 276 52.93 -33.84 13.71
N LEU A 277 52.08 -34.53 12.94
CA LEU A 277 52.53 -35.49 11.92
C LEU A 277 53.33 -34.81 10.81
N LEU A 278 52.94 -33.61 10.39
CA LEU A 278 53.66 -32.80 9.42
C LEU A 278 55.05 -32.39 9.93
N THR A 279 55.14 -32.02 11.20
CA THR A 279 56.43 -31.73 11.86
C THR A 279 57.30 -32.98 11.92
N ARG A 280 56.73 -34.14 12.23
CA ARG A 280 57.46 -35.43 12.24
C ARG A 280 57.92 -35.82 10.83
N ALA A 281 57.09 -35.63 9.81
CA ALA A 281 57.43 -35.89 8.41
C ALA A 281 58.64 -35.05 7.96
N ARG A 282 58.61 -33.74 8.22
CA ARG A 282 59.73 -32.83 7.93
C ARG A 282 61.01 -33.21 8.68
N LYS A 283 60.90 -33.57 9.97
CA LYS A 283 62.06 -34.05 10.77
C LYS A 283 62.63 -35.35 10.22
N LEU A 284 61.80 -36.25 9.70
CA LEU A 284 62.25 -37.48 9.04
C LEU A 284 62.93 -37.18 7.70
N GLY A 285 62.41 -36.23 6.93
CA GLY A 285 63.01 -35.77 5.68
C GLY A 285 64.39 -35.13 5.85
N ALA A 286 64.65 -34.52 7.00
CA ALA A 286 65.93 -33.89 7.34
C ALA A 286 66.97 -34.83 7.98
N GLN A 287 66.59 -36.06 8.37
CA GLN A 287 67.47 -37.01 9.09
C GLN A 287 68.42 -37.81 8.19
N VAL A 288 68.37 -37.61 6.88
CA VAL A 288 69.22 -38.31 5.91
C VAL A 288 69.65 -37.28 4.85
N PRO A 289 70.96 -37.04 4.65
CA PRO A 289 71.45 -36.16 3.58
C PRO A 289 71.15 -36.73 2.19
#